data_AF-A0AAD8ECR8-F1
#
_entry.id   AF-A0AAD8ECR8-F1
#
_cell.length_a   1.000
_cell.length_b   1.000
_cell.length_c   1.000
_cell.angle_alpha   90.00
_cell.angle_beta   90.00
_cell.angle_gamma   90.00
#
_symmetry.space_group_name_H-M   'P 1'
#
loop_
_entity.id
_entity.type
_entity.pdbx_description
1 polymer ?
#
loop_
_entity_poly.entity_id
_entity_poly.type
_entity_poly.pdbx_seq_one_letter_code
_entity_poly.pdbx_strand_id
1 'polypeptide(L)'
;MLTRREKLLIRPWQQRRYNNHRRKVQSALPAIDVGPPTLHGHVCCKLKKQQNEQERMARIERDNCRLLQRMGTIMRTKRLDNEWTKPPVRPLLRRQNAIACTTCMFLARDERTRYYKTIYQFVVRHCSIAHNNRIK
;
A
#
# COMPACT_ATOMS: atom_id res chain seq x y z
N MET A 1 50.42 -57.77 -0.21
CA MET A 1 49.37 -58.15 -1.20
C MET A 1 48.21 -58.77 -0.45
N LEU A 2 46.97 -58.28 -0.64
CA LEU A 2 45.79 -58.88 0.00
C LEU A 2 45.64 -60.35 -0.43
N THR A 3 45.39 -61.22 0.54
CA THR A 3 45.21 -62.65 0.34
C THR A 3 43.94 -62.93 -0.47
N ARG A 4 43.87 -64.10 -1.13
CA ARG A 4 42.70 -64.52 -1.92
C ARG A 4 41.42 -64.50 -1.09
N ARG A 5 41.51 -64.90 0.19
CA ARG A 5 40.40 -64.90 1.15
C ARG A 5 39.88 -63.49 1.42
N GLU A 6 40.78 -62.53 1.66
CA GLU A 6 40.39 -61.13 1.91
C GLU A 6 39.76 -60.47 0.68
N LYS A 7 40.27 -60.77 -0.53
CA LYS A 7 39.71 -60.27 -1.79
C LYS A 7 38.29 -60.76 -2.03
N LEU A 8 37.97 -61.99 -1.65
CA LEU A 8 36.66 -62.62 -1.90
C LEU A 8 35.66 -62.36 -0.77
N LEU A 9 36.09 -62.42 0.48
CA LEU A 9 35.19 -62.36 1.64
C LEU A 9 35.08 -60.99 2.28
N ILE A 10 36.08 -60.11 2.14
CA ILE A 10 36.12 -58.83 2.87
C ILE A 10 35.90 -57.65 1.92
N ARG A 11 36.62 -57.65 0.80
CA ARG A 11 36.59 -56.55 -0.18
C ARG A 11 35.19 -56.23 -0.74
N PRO A 12 34.32 -57.20 -1.08
CA PRO A 12 32.99 -56.89 -1.60
C PRO A 12 32.09 -56.18 -0.58
N TRP A 13 32.21 -56.56 0.69
CA TRP A 13 31.45 -55.93 1.79
C TRP A 13 31.94 -54.52 2.08
N GLN A 14 33.26 -54.32 2.09
CA GLN A 14 33.85 -52.99 2.19
C GLN A 14 33.41 -52.09 1.03
N GLN A 15 33.42 -52.61 -0.20
CA GLN A 15 32.98 -51.88 -1.38
C GLN A 15 31.49 -51.52 -1.30
N ARG A 16 30.63 -52.45 -0.86
CA ARG A 16 29.20 -52.16 -0.64
C ARG A 16 28.99 -51.09 0.42
N ARG A 17 29.70 -51.17 1.55
CA ARG A 17 29.62 -50.18 2.63
C ARG A 17 30.07 -48.81 2.15
N TYR A 18 31.18 -48.75 1.41
CA TYR A 18 31.68 -47.52 0.79
C TYR A 18 30.66 -46.93 -0.20
N ASN A 19 30.15 -47.75 -1.12
CA ASN A 19 29.17 -47.30 -2.12
C ASN A 19 27.85 -46.83 -1.46
N ASN A 20 27.44 -47.44 -0.35
CA ASN A 20 26.27 -47.01 0.41
C ASN A 20 26.52 -45.68 1.13
N HIS A 21 27.67 -45.55 1.81
CA HIS A 21 28.08 -44.30 2.45
C HIS A 21 28.16 -43.15 1.43
N ARG A 22 28.81 -43.37 0.28
CA ARG A 22 28.91 -42.38 -0.79
C ARG A 22 27.54 -41.95 -1.31
N ARG A 23 26.61 -42.90 -1.49
CA ARG A 23 25.22 -42.58 -1.86
C ARG A 23 24.54 -41.70 -0.81
N LYS A 24 24.68 -42.04 0.48
CA LYS A 24 24.12 -41.24 1.58
C LYS A 24 24.70 -39.83 1.68
N VAL A 25 26.01 -39.70 1.47
CA VAL A 25 26.69 -38.40 1.43
C VAL A 25 26.21 -37.57 0.24
N GLN A 26 26.05 -38.20 -0.92
CA GLN A 26 25.59 -37.52 -2.13
C GLN A 26 24.11 -37.10 -2.05
N SER A 27 23.27 -37.88 -1.36
CA SER A 27 21.85 -37.56 -1.14
C SER A 27 21.61 -36.72 0.11
N ALA A 28 22.64 -36.31 0.83
CA ALA A 28 22.48 -35.54 2.06
C ALA A 28 21.95 -34.14 1.72
N LEU A 29 20.81 -33.80 2.31
CA LEU A 29 20.24 -32.45 2.26
C LEU A 29 20.81 -31.59 3.40
N PRO A 30 20.78 -30.25 3.28
CA PRO A 30 21.16 -29.37 4.38
C PRO A 30 20.33 -29.67 5.64
N ALA A 31 20.97 -29.62 6.80
CA ALA A 31 20.31 -29.89 8.09
C ALA A 31 19.24 -28.86 8.45
N ILE A 32 19.35 -27.65 7.88
CA ILE A 32 18.44 -26.54 8.09
C ILE A 32 17.95 -26.11 6.72
N ASP A 33 16.64 -26.06 6.56
CA ASP A 33 16.03 -25.43 5.39
C ASP A 33 16.24 -23.91 5.49
N VAL A 34 16.91 -23.35 4.48
CA VAL A 34 17.14 -21.91 4.31
C VAL A 34 16.26 -21.32 3.21
N GLY A 35 15.35 -22.11 2.66
CA GLY A 35 14.38 -21.67 1.67
C GLY A 35 13.42 -20.63 2.25
N PRO A 36 12.96 -19.68 1.42
CA PRO A 36 11.87 -18.81 1.83
C PRO A 36 10.60 -19.65 2.06
N PRO A 37 9.83 -19.35 3.12
CA PRO A 37 8.56 -20.02 3.34
C PRO A 37 7.60 -19.76 2.18
N THR A 38 6.65 -20.67 1.99
CA THR A 38 5.63 -20.52 0.95
C THR A 38 4.89 -19.19 1.11
N LEU A 39 4.61 -18.52 -0.01
CA LEU A 39 3.88 -17.27 0.02
C LEU A 39 2.40 -17.54 0.29
N HIS A 40 1.91 -17.06 1.43
CA HIS A 40 0.52 -17.21 1.80
C HIS A 40 -0.26 -15.97 1.33
N GLY A 41 -1.39 -16.17 0.66
CA GLY A 41 -2.21 -15.09 0.10
C GLY A 41 -2.63 -14.03 1.14
N HIS A 42 -2.87 -14.45 2.39
CA HIS A 42 -3.23 -13.54 3.50
C HIS A 42 -2.06 -12.66 4.00
N VAL A 43 -0.82 -13.09 3.76
CA VAL A 43 0.39 -12.29 4.06
C VAL A 43 0.63 -11.25 2.97
N CYS A 44 0.44 -11.65 1.71
CA CYS A 44 0.55 -10.76 0.55
C CYS A 44 -0.57 -9.70 0.56
N CYS A 45 -1.81 -10.11 0.84
CA CYS A 45 -2.99 -9.26 0.79
C CYS A 45 -3.78 -9.32 2.10
N LYS A 46 -3.77 -8.22 2.86
CA LYS A 46 -4.61 -8.06 4.07
C LYS A 46 -6.03 -7.62 3.68
N LEU A 47 -6.80 -8.54 3.10
CA LEU A 47 -8.14 -8.27 2.56
C LEU A 47 -9.08 -7.58 3.56
N LYS A 48 -9.07 -7.98 4.84
CA LYS A 48 -9.92 -7.34 5.86
C LYS A 48 -9.56 -5.87 6.10
N LYS A 49 -8.27 -5.53 6.04
CA LYS A 49 -7.82 -4.13 6.15
C LYS A 49 -8.32 -3.30 4.97
N GLN A 50 -8.24 -3.85 3.76
CA GLN A 50 -8.74 -3.21 2.55
C GLN A 50 -10.26 -2.98 2.61
N GLN A 51 -11.01 -4.01 3.02
CA GLN A 51 -12.45 -3.91 3.22
C GLN A 51 -12.80 -2.81 4.23
N ASN A 52 -12.16 -2.79 5.40
CA ASN A 52 -12.44 -1.78 6.42
C ASN A 52 -12.16 -0.35 5.93
N GLU A 53 -11.12 -0.15 5.12
CA GLU A 53 -10.81 1.16 4.54
C GLU A 53 -11.87 1.58 3.51
N GLN A 54 -12.34 0.66 2.68
CA GLN A 54 -13.44 0.92 1.73
C GLN A 54 -14.73 1.29 2.47
N GLU A 55 -15.09 0.56 3.52
CA GLU A 55 -16.26 0.86 4.35
C GLU A 55 -16.14 2.23 5.03
N ARG A 56 -14.95 2.58 5.53
CA ARG A 56 -14.64 3.89 6.11
C ARG A 56 -14.81 5.01 5.08
N MET A 57 -14.26 4.85 3.88
CA MET A 57 -14.38 5.82 2.79
C MET A 57 -15.85 6.01 2.39
N ALA A 58 -16.60 4.92 2.18
CA ALA A 58 -18.01 4.97 1.82
C ALA A 58 -18.88 5.63 2.89
N ARG A 59 -18.50 5.52 4.18
CA ARG A 59 -19.17 6.27 5.25
C ARG A 59 -18.88 7.76 5.16
N ILE A 60 -17.62 8.14 4.99
CA ILE A 60 -17.21 9.55 4.88
C ILE A 60 -17.89 10.23 3.69
N GLU A 61 -17.96 9.55 2.54
CA GLU A 61 -18.62 10.07 1.33
C GLU A 61 -20.11 10.33 1.57
N ARG A 62 -20.83 9.37 2.20
CA ARG A 62 -22.25 9.55 2.56
C ARG A 62 -22.46 10.72 3.51
N ASP A 63 -21.61 10.83 4.54
CA ASP A 63 -21.69 11.91 5.52
C ASP A 63 -21.39 13.28 4.87
N ASN A 64 -20.41 13.35 3.97
CA ASN A 64 -20.09 14.56 3.20
C ASN A 64 -21.25 14.97 2.28
N CYS A 65 -21.85 14.04 1.55
CA CYS A 65 -23.02 14.31 0.71
C CYS A 65 -24.19 14.86 1.55
N ARG A 66 -24.46 14.25 2.71
CA ARG A 66 -25.51 14.70 3.63
C ARG A 66 -25.22 16.10 4.18
N LEU A 67 -23.95 16.40 4.51
CA LEU A 67 -23.54 17.71 4.97
C LEU A 67 -23.74 18.77 3.87
N LEU A 68 -23.30 18.49 2.65
CA LEU A 68 -23.45 19.39 1.50
C LEU A 68 -24.92 19.69 1.20
N GLN A 69 -25.78 18.67 1.24
CA GLN A 69 -27.23 18.86 1.07
C GLN A 69 -27.80 19.79 2.14
N ARG A 70 -27.43 19.61 3.41
CA ARG A 70 -27.87 20.46 4.52
C ARG A 70 -27.36 21.89 4.38
N MET A 71 -26.08 22.07 4.05
CA MET A 71 -25.49 23.38 3.79
C MET A 71 -26.21 24.08 2.64
N GLY A 72 -26.45 23.38 1.53
CA GLY A 72 -27.18 23.93 0.39
C GLY A 72 -28.61 24.37 0.75
N THR A 73 -29.31 23.60 1.59
CA THR A 73 -30.62 24.01 2.10
C THR A 73 -30.52 25.26 2.97
N ILE A 74 -29.61 25.29 3.94
CA ILE A 74 -29.40 26.46 4.83
C ILE A 74 -29.06 27.71 4.00
N MET A 75 -28.17 27.59 3.01
CA MET A 75 -27.76 28.69 2.14
C MET A 75 -28.91 29.21 1.27
N ARG A 76 -29.81 28.34 0.81
CA ARG A 76 -30.98 28.73 0.00
C ARG A 76 -32.09 29.36 0.84
N THR A 77 -32.25 28.93 2.10
CA THR A 77 -33.34 29.42 2.96
C THR A 77 -32.93 30.69 3.71
N LYS A 78 -33.43 31.86 3.30
CA LYS A 78 -33.43 33.08 4.12
C LYS A 78 -34.56 33.05 5.17
N ARG A 79 -34.53 32.07 6.07
CA ARG A 79 -35.55 31.92 7.15
C ARG A 79 -35.19 32.65 8.45
N LEU A 80 -34.14 33.46 8.44
CA LEU A 80 -33.74 34.23 9.61
C LEU A 80 -34.39 35.62 9.49
N ASP A 81 -35.30 35.93 10.41
CA ASP A 81 -35.89 37.27 10.59
C ASP A 81 -34.89 38.28 11.19
N ASN A 82 -33.59 37.99 11.10
CA ASN A 82 -32.49 38.80 11.60
C ASN A 82 -31.87 39.66 10.48
N GLU A 83 -32.69 40.18 9.56
CA GLU A 83 -32.26 41.28 8.69
C GLU A 83 -32.24 42.57 9.53
N TRP A 84 -31.05 43.01 9.93
CA TRP A 84 -30.84 44.28 10.60
C TRP A 84 -31.08 45.41 9.60
N THR A 85 -32.28 45.99 9.59
CA THR A 85 -32.59 47.21 8.82
C THR A 85 -31.86 48.44 9.37
N LYS A 86 -31.40 48.40 10.63
CA LYS A 86 -30.54 49.40 11.25
C LYS A 86 -29.39 48.71 11.97
N PRO A 87 -28.16 49.27 11.94
CA PRO A 87 -27.02 48.66 12.62
C PRO A 87 -27.28 48.60 14.14
N PRO A 88 -26.94 47.48 14.82
CA PRO A 88 -27.12 47.36 16.24
C PRO A 88 -26.37 48.45 17.01
N VAL A 89 -27.04 49.06 17.99
CA VAL A 89 -26.52 50.15 18.85
C VAL A 89 -25.32 49.78 19.73
N ARG A 90 -24.89 48.52 19.71
CA ARG A 90 -23.60 48.08 20.21
C ARG A 90 -23.06 47.01 19.26
N PRO A 91 -21.85 47.15 18.71
CA PRO A 91 -21.22 46.04 18.03
C PRO A 91 -20.97 44.98 19.11
N LEU A 92 -21.82 43.96 19.15
CA LEU A 92 -21.45 42.71 19.81
C LEU A 92 -20.13 42.34 19.15
N LEU A 93 -19.03 42.39 19.90
CA LEU A 93 -17.75 41.82 19.52
C LEU A 93 -17.95 40.30 19.43
N ARG A 94 -18.70 39.89 18.43
CA ARG A 94 -18.79 38.54 17.97
C ARG A 94 -17.40 38.30 17.45
N ARG A 95 -16.59 37.60 18.25
CA ARG A 95 -15.30 37.06 17.82
C ARG A 95 -15.51 36.57 16.40
N GLN A 96 -14.95 37.30 15.45
CA GLN A 96 -14.82 36.83 14.10
C GLN A 96 -13.81 35.70 14.21
N ASN A 97 -14.27 34.51 14.61
CA ASN A 97 -13.67 33.31 14.09
C ASN A 97 -14.05 33.36 12.63
N ALA A 98 -13.26 34.13 11.87
CA ALA A 98 -13.23 34.05 10.44
C ALA A 98 -13.15 32.57 10.16
N ILE A 99 -14.23 32.04 9.61
CA ILE A 99 -14.14 30.82 8.82
C ILE A 99 -13.32 31.32 7.63
N ALA A 100 -12.01 31.42 7.82
CA ALA A 100 -11.04 31.47 6.76
C ALA A 100 -11.43 30.27 5.92
N CYS A 101 -12.03 30.55 4.77
CA CYS A 101 -12.60 29.52 3.96
C CYS A 101 -11.47 28.52 3.73
N THR A 102 -11.66 27.28 4.17
CA THR A 102 -10.64 26.27 3.94
C THR A 102 -10.40 26.13 2.45
N THR A 103 -11.37 26.48 1.60
CA THR A 103 -11.21 26.70 0.15
C THR A 103 -10.13 27.71 -0.24
N CYS A 104 -9.94 28.80 0.53
CA CYS A 104 -8.90 29.80 0.30
C CYS A 104 -7.55 29.43 0.96
N MET A 105 -7.54 28.54 1.96
CA MET A 105 -6.31 27.86 2.39
C MET A 105 -5.90 26.66 1.50
N PHE A 106 -6.86 26.02 0.81
CA PHE A 106 -6.60 24.92 -0.13
C PHE A 106 -5.88 25.40 -1.40
N LEU A 107 -6.07 26.67 -1.78
CA LEU A 107 -5.33 27.29 -2.90
C LEU A 107 -3.95 27.86 -2.47
N ALA A 108 -3.64 27.92 -1.17
CA ALA A 108 -2.39 28.47 -0.66
C ALA A 108 -1.44 27.42 -0.03
N ARG A 109 -1.84 26.15 0.04
CA ARG A 109 -1.01 25.03 0.54
C ARG A 109 -1.02 23.86 -0.43
N ASP A 110 -0.58 24.12 -1.64
CA ASP A 110 -0.39 23.07 -2.64
C ASP A 110 1.09 22.73 -2.83
N GLU A 111 1.74 22.29 -1.74
CA GLU A 111 3.01 21.57 -1.81
C GLU A 111 2.80 20.09 -2.17
N ARG A 112 1.56 19.56 -2.05
CA ARG A 112 1.23 18.18 -2.41
C ARG A 112 1.05 17.98 -3.92
N THR A 113 0.57 18.96 -4.69
CA THR A 113 0.59 18.83 -6.16
C THR A 113 2.01 18.84 -6.73
N ARG A 114 3.03 19.37 -6.04
CA ARG A 114 4.43 19.24 -6.48
C ARG A 114 4.89 17.78 -6.53
N TYR A 115 4.50 16.96 -5.56
CA TYR A 115 4.93 15.55 -5.48
C TYR A 115 4.24 14.67 -6.54
N TYR A 116 2.95 14.89 -6.82
CA TYR A 116 2.26 14.14 -7.87
C TYR A 116 2.52 14.68 -9.28
N LYS A 117 2.86 15.97 -9.43
CA LYS A 117 3.26 16.57 -10.72
C LYS A 117 4.66 16.14 -11.13
N THR A 118 5.63 16.01 -10.22
CA THR A 118 6.94 15.43 -10.55
C THR A 118 6.84 13.95 -10.92
N ILE A 119 6.02 13.16 -10.22
CA ILE A 119 5.80 11.75 -10.54
C ILE A 119 5.09 11.59 -11.89
N TYR A 120 4.03 12.35 -12.17
CA TYR A 120 3.37 12.31 -13.48
C TYR A 120 4.28 12.79 -14.61
N GLN A 121 5.09 13.84 -14.43
CA GLN A 121 6.05 14.28 -15.45
C GLN A 121 7.18 13.25 -15.68
N PHE A 122 7.60 12.53 -14.63
CA PHE A 122 8.61 11.46 -14.72
C PHE A 122 8.08 10.23 -15.44
N VAL A 123 6.86 9.79 -15.13
CA VAL A 123 6.19 8.68 -15.82
C VAL A 123 5.92 9.03 -17.30
N VAL A 124 5.47 10.25 -17.60
CA VAL A 124 5.20 10.67 -18.99
C VAL A 124 6.51 10.81 -19.80
N ARG A 125 7.59 11.36 -19.21
CA ARG A 125 8.91 11.41 -19.90
C ARG A 125 9.51 10.03 -20.14
N HIS A 126 9.39 9.09 -19.20
CA HIS A 126 9.91 7.73 -19.40
C HIS A 126 9.04 6.87 -20.32
N CYS A 127 7.73 7.10 -20.40
CA CYS A 127 6.85 6.38 -21.33
C CYS A 127 7.00 6.87 -22.79
N SER A 128 7.28 8.16 -23.03
CA SER A 128 7.57 8.67 -24.37
C SER A 128 8.92 8.21 -24.94
N ILE A 129 9.89 7.84 -24.08
CA ILE A 129 11.17 7.25 -24.52
C ILE A 129 10.98 5.78 -24.98
N ALA A 130 10.00 5.07 -24.42
CA ALA A 130 9.72 3.67 -24.79
C ALA A 130 8.95 3.51 -26.11
N HIS A 131 8.21 4.52 -26.56
CA HIS A 131 7.38 4.42 -27.78
C HIS A 131 8.14 4.74 -29.09
N ASN A 132 9.33 5.34 -29.02
CA ASN A 132 10.18 5.62 -30.19
C ASN A 132 11.18 4.51 -30.56
N ASN A 133 11.25 3.43 -29.76
CA ASN A 133 12.04 2.23 -30.09
C ASN A 133 11.17 1.03 -30.53
N ARG A 134 9.91 1.29 -30.89
CA ARG A 134 8.98 0.27 -31.41
C ARG A 134 8.43 0.60 -32.80
N ILE A 135 9.12 1.48 -33.53
CA ILE A 135 8.96 1.70 -34.96
C ILE A 135 10.38 1.69 -35.57
N LYS A 136 10.95 0.51 -35.64
CA LYS A 136 11.93 0.09 -36.65
C LYS A 136 11.51 -1.29 -37.11
#